data_AF-F0ZYL4-F1
#
_entry.id   AF-F0ZYL4-F1
#
_cell.length_a   1.000
_cell.length_b   1.000
_cell.length_c   1.000
_cell.angle_alpha   90.00
_cell.angle_beta   90.00
_cell.angle_gamma   90.00
#
_symmetry.space_group_name_H-M   'P 1'
#
loop_
_entity.id
_entity.type
_entity.pdbx_description
1 polymer ?
#
loop_
_entity_poly.entity_id
_entity_poly.type
_entity_poly.pdbx_seq_one_letter_code
_entity_poly.pdbx_strand_id
1 'polypeptide(L)' 'MNKPLYNNTVYSKDSRDTVNDWSSKKVSEWLTSLKFPIEIISNLKARVIDGRTFLTVYQMMFN' A
#
# COMPACT_ATOMS: atom_id res chain seq x y z
N MET A 1 -31.66 -10.86 8.65
CA MET A 1 -30.53 -10.15 9.30
C MET A 1 -29.48 -9.87 8.23
N ASN A 2 -29.50 -8.66 7.64
CA ASN A 2 -28.58 -8.27 6.59
C ASN A 2 -27.41 -7.49 7.23
N LYS A 3 -26.18 -7.97 7.05
CA LYS A 3 -24.96 -7.33 7.57
C LYS A 3 -24.75 -5.96 6.89
N PRO A 4 -24.27 -4.94 7.60
CA PRO A 4 -23.97 -3.64 7.00
C PRO A 4 -22.73 -3.72 6.10
N LEU A 5 -22.87 -3.25 4.87
CA LEU A 5 -21.79 -3.09 3.91
C LEU A 5 -21.04 -1.79 4.25
N TYR A 6 -19.82 -1.90 4.77
CA TYR A 6 -18.95 -0.73 4.99
C TYR A 6 -18.44 -0.24 3.63
N ASN A 7 -19.16 0.71 3.03
CA ASN A 7 -18.88 1.31 1.74
C ASN A 7 -17.79 2.39 1.88
N ASN A 8 -16.52 1.98 1.84
CA ASN A 8 -15.36 2.89 1.75
C ASN A 8 -14.87 3.06 0.30
N THR A 9 -15.78 3.12 -0.68
CA THR A 9 -15.41 3.34 -2.08
C THR A 9 -15.40 4.82 -2.42
N VAL A 10 -14.22 5.44 -2.36
CA VAL A 10 -13.94 6.69 -3.06
C VAL A 10 -13.69 6.34 -4.53
N TYR A 11 -14.70 6.59 -5.39
CA TYR A 11 -14.58 6.35 -6.83
C TYR A 11 -13.79 7.49 -7.50
N SER A 12 -12.56 7.20 -7.93
CA SER A 12 -11.92 7.90 -9.04
C SER A 12 -12.16 7.08 -10.31
N LYS A 13 -12.58 7.75 -11.38
CA LYS A 13 -13.20 7.18 -12.59
C LYS A 13 -12.30 6.21 -13.40
N ASP A 14 -11.09 5.89 -12.93
CA ASP A 14 -10.16 4.96 -13.61
C ASP A 14 -9.24 4.10 -12.73
N SER A 15 -9.41 4.00 -11.40
CA SER A 15 -8.43 3.30 -10.57
C SER A 15 -8.98 2.04 -9.87
N ARG A 16 -8.99 0.91 -10.58
CA ARG A 16 -8.98 -0.44 -9.96
C ARG A 16 -7.64 -0.77 -9.30
N ASP A 17 -6.75 0.20 -9.19
CA ASP A 17 -5.37 0.04 -8.75
C ASP A 17 -5.31 -0.04 -7.21
N THR A 18 -5.37 -1.28 -6.70
CA THR A 18 -5.26 -1.56 -5.26
C THR A 18 -3.81 -1.55 -4.83
N VAL A 19 -3.52 -1.46 -3.51
CA VAL A 19 -2.13 -1.54 -3.02
C VAL A 19 -1.42 -2.79 -3.54
N ASN A 20 -2.13 -3.90 -3.71
CA ASN A 20 -1.56 -5.15 -4.24
C ASN A 20 -1.04 -5.03 -5.69
N ASP A 21 -1.53 -4.07 -6.46
CA ASP A 21 -1.15 -3.83 -7.87
C ASP A 21 -0.02 -2.79 -7.99
N TRP A 22 0.42 -2.20 -6.89
CA TRP A 22 1.39 -1.11 -6.92
C TRP A 22 2.79 -1.60 -7.23
N SER A 23 3.46 -0.91 -8.16
CA SER A 23 4.89 -1.04 -8.37
C SER A 23 5.69 -0.53 -7.15
N SER A 24 6.93 -0.97 -7.02
CA SER A 24 7.83 -0.52 -5.94
C SER A 24 8.04 1.00 -5.93
N LYS A 25 8.03 1.64 -7.11
CA LYS A 25 8.06 3.10 -7.23
C LYS A 25 6.84 3.74 -6.58
N LYS A 26 5.64 3.24 -6.91
CA LYS A 26 4.37 3.77 -6.38
C LYS A 26 4.24 3.58 -4.87
N VAL A 27 4.68 2.43 -4.34
CA VAL A 27 4.78 2.18 -2.89
C VAL A 27 5.69 3.22 -2.23
N SER A 28 6.86 3.47 -2.82
CA SER A 28 7.82 4.43 -2.26
C SER A 28 7.31 5.88 -2.29
N GLU A 29 6.64 6.27 -3.38
CA GLU A 29 6.00 7.59 -3.50
C GLU A 29 4.87 7.75 -2.48
N TRP A 30 4.08 6.71 -2.25
CA TRP A 30 3.04 6.70 -1.23
C TRP A 30 3.61 6.84 0.19
N LEU A 31 4.66 6.10 0.53
CA LEU A 31 5.32 6.24 1.84
C LEU A 31 5.96 7.64 2.03
N THR A 32 6.47 8.22 0.94
CA THR A 32 6.99 9.58 0.94
C THR A 32 5.87 10.60 1.21
N SER A 33 4.69 10.44 0.60
CA SER A 33 3.54 11.34 0.84
C SER A 33 2.99 11.25 2.26
N LEU A 34 3.13 10.07 2.89
CA LEU A 34 2.84 9.84 4.31
C LEU A 34 3.93 10.32 5.27
N LYS A 35 5.02 10.91 4.76
CA LYS A 35 6.17 11.39 5.55
C LYS A 35 6.82 10.30 6.41
N PHE A 36 6.89 9.05 5.91
CA PHE A 36 7.68 8.01 6.56
C PHE A 36 9.16 8.41 6.62
N PRO A 37 9.92 7.90 7.62
CA PRO A 37 11.35 8.10 7.70
C PRO A 37 12.08 7.74 6.40
N ILE A 38 13.00 8.60 5.98
CA ILE A 38 13.78 8.43 4.73
C ILE A 38 14.52 7.08 4.73
N GLU A 39 15.02 6.64 5.89
CA GLU A 39 15.71 5.36 6.06
C GLU A 39 14.80 4.17 5.71
N ILE A 40 13.52 4.22 6.09
CA ILE A 40 12.54 3.18 5.76
C ILE A 40 12.27 3.18 4.26
N ILE A 41 12.03 4.35 3.67
CA ILE A 41 11.78 4.49 2.24
C ILE A 41 12.98 4.00 1.41
N SER A 42 14.20 4.37 1.81
CA SER A 42 15.44 3.95 1.14
C SER A 42 15.65 2.43 1.21
N ASN A 43 15.39 1.81 2.37
CA ASN A 43 15.47 0.36 2.51
C ASN A 43 14.46 -0.39 1.63
N LEU A 44 13.23 0.12 1.52
CA LEU A 44 12.20 -0.48 0.66
C LEU A 44 12.52 -0.31 -0.83
N LYS A 45 13.06 0.86 -1.23
CA LYS A 45 13.55 1.09 -2.60
C LYS A 45 14.67 0.13 -2.97
N ALA A 46 15.67 -0.03 -2.10
CA ALA A 46 16.82 -0.90 -2.33
C ALA A 46 16.42 -2.38 -2.52
N ARG A 47 15.34 -2.81 -1.87
CA ARG A 47 14.79 -4.17 -1.95
C ARG A 47 13.73 -4.34 -3.03
N VAL A 48 13.42 -3.28 -3.79
CA VAL A 48 12.39 -3.27 -4.85
C VAL A 48 11.04 -3.79 -4.33
N ILE A 49 10.64 -3.36 -3.12
CA ILE A 49 9.41 -3.83 -2.49
C ILE A 49 8.20 -3.27 -3.21
N ASP A 50 7.46 -4.15 -3.88
CA ASP A 50 6.18 -3.87 -4.51
C ASP A 50 5.02 -3.96 -3.49
N GLY A 51 3.83 -3.59 -3.96
CA GLY A 51 2.66 -3.50 -3.11
C GLY A 51 2.19 -4.84 -2.55
N ARG A 52 2.34 -5.93 -3.31
CA ARG A 52 2.07 -7.28 -2.82
C ARG A 52 2.99 -7.66 -1.68
N THR A 53 4.29 -7.49 -1.87
CA THR A 53 5.31 -7.82 -0.86
C THR A 53 5.13 -6.96 0.39
N PHE A 54 4.81 -5.67 0.22
CA PHE A 54 4.51 -4.76 1.32
C PHE A 54 3.34 -5.26 2.18
N LEU A 55 2.22 -5.67 1.56
CA LEU A 55 1.06 -6.20 2.27
C LEU A 55 1.38 -7.49 3.01
N THR A 56 2.16 -8.39 2.41
CA THR A 56 2.60 -9.63 3.07
C THR A 56 3.42 -9.35 4.32
N VAL A 57 4.40 -8.44 4.24
CA VAL A 57 5.22 -8.06 5.41
C VAL A 57 4.37 -7.41 6.48
N TYR A 58 3.48 -6.48 6.11
CA TYR A 58 2.57 -5.83 7.05
C TYR A 58 1.69 -6.86 7.78
N GLN A 59 1.09 -7.80 7.05
CA GLN A 59 0.27 -8.86 7.64
C GLN A 59 1.04 -9.80 8.57
N MET A 60 2.34 -10.03 8.34
CA MET A 60 3.19 -10.83 9.23
C MET A 60 3.59 -10.10 10.51
N MET A 61 3.71 -8.78 10.48
CA MET A 61 4.14 -7.98 11.64
C MET A 61 2.98 -7.59 12.56
N PHE A 62 1.76 -7.56 12.05
CA PHE A 62 0.59 -7.02 12.76
C PHE A 62 -0.58 -8.03 12.93
N ASN A 63 -0.37 -9.31 12.60
CA ASN A 63 -1.19 -10.45 13.05
C ASN A 63 -0.41 -11.30 14.06
#